data_AF-A0A6A7K8P2-F1
#
_entry.id   AF-A0A6A7K8P2-F1
#
_cell.length_a   1.000
_cell.length_b   1.000
_cell.length_c   1.000
_cell.angle_alpha   90.00
_cell.angle_beta   90.00
_cell.angle_gamma   90.00
#
_symmetry.space_group_name_H-M   'P 1'
#
loop_
_entity.id
_entity.type
_entity.pdbx_description
1 polymer ?
#
loop_
_entity_poly.entity_id
_entity_poly.type
_entity_poly.pdbx_seq_one_letter_code
_entity_poly.pdbx_strand_id
1 'polypeptide(L)'
;MTMSRTKYKHLFQPIQLGKTLFRNYNPDIAGKNIVIMGGGLVGLELGIFLAEKECNITIVEMAPGTVATPPPVEGTSNRMSGIMDIPLGFPLVHGVALKEQLKSLSNMKVCASTKAVEVIDEGLIVEDVNGKRTIKADTIIYAIGQKPLREEALALSDCAPEFYQVGDCVIPKDIYEATSTAYQAAIDIGRF
;
A
#
# COMPACT_ATOMS: atom_id res chain seq x y z
N MET A 1 14.24 -37.36 -17.99
CA MET A 1 14.35 -35.92 -18.27
C MET A 1 13.45 -35.18 -17.30
N THR A 2 14.07 -34.61 -16.26
CA THR A 2 13.42 -34.06 -15.08
C THR A 2 12.95 -32.63 -15.39
N MET A 3 11.65 -32.36 -15.24
CA MET A 3 11.09 -31.02 -15.39
C MET A 3 11.76 -30.04 -14.40
N SER A 4 12.28 -28.95 -14.95
CA SER A 4 12.87 -27.82 -14.24
C SER A 4 11.87 -27.27 -13.22
N ARG A 5 12.23 -27.36 -11.92
CA ARG A 5 11.48 -26.73 -10.83
C ARG A 5 11.63 -25.21 -10.93
N THR A 6 10.55 -24.52 -11.31
CA THR A 6 10.47 -23.06 -11.33
C THR A 6 10.83 -22.48 -9.96
N LYS A 7 11.83 -21.58 -9.94
CA LYS A 7 12.57 -21.11 -8.77
C LYS A 7 11.78 -20.18 -7.82
N TYR A 8 10.55 -19.78 -8.17
CA TYR A 8 9.82 -18.74 -7.44
C TYR A 8 8.32 -19.05 -7.27
N LYS A 9 7.97 -20.15 -6.60
CA LYS A 9 6.56 -20.48 -6.26
C LYS A 9 5.87 -19.48 -5.31
N HIS A 10 6.63 -18.62 -4.63
CA HIS A 10 6.13 -17.67 -3.63
C HIS A 10 5.51 -16.39 -4.24
N LEU A 11 5.63 -16.16 -5.54
CA LEU A 11 5.08 -14.97 -6.21
C LEU A 11 3.55 -15.04 -6.42
N PHE A 12 2.90 -16.19 -6.17
CA PHE A 12 1.45 -16.41 -6.37
C PHE A 12 0.70 -16.88 -5.13
N GLN A 13 1.32 -16.81 -3.95
CA GLN A 13 0.64 -17.10 -2.69
C GLN A 13 0.36 -15.81 -1.92
N PRO A 14 -0.73 -15.76 -1.12
CA PRO A 14 -1.03 -14.61 -0.27
C PRO A 14 0.20 -14.20 0.53
N ILE A 15 0.46 -12.89 0.58
CA ILE A 15 1.68 -12.25 1.08
C ILE A 15 2.13 -12.94 2.38
N GLN A 16 3.21 -13.72 2.28
CA GLN A 16 3.71 -14.49 3.40
C GLN A 16 4.66 -13.61 4.22
N LEU A 17 4.17 -13.15 5.37
CA LEU A 17 4.94 -12.41 6.37
C LEU A 17 5.23 -13.37 7.54
N GLY A 18 6.36 -14.09 7.46
CA GLY A 18 6.75 -15.07 8.47
C GLY A 18 5.86 -16.32 8.50
N LYS A 19 5.56 -16.84 9.71
CA LYS A 19 4.83 -18.10 9.93
C LYS A 19 3.30 -17.97 9.88
N THR A 20 2.75 -16.77 9.69
CA THR A 20 1.32 -16.53 9.84
C THR A 20 0.73 -15.80 8.64
N LEU A 21 -0.33 -16.40 8.09
CA LEU A 21 -1.05 -15.95 6.91
C LEU A 21 -2.10 -14.90 7.32
N PHE A 22 -1.98 -13.64 6.89
CA PHE A 22 -3.12 -12.72 6.95
C PHE A 22 -4.11 -13.11 5.85
N ARG A 23 -5.04 -14.00 6.20
CA ARG A 23 -6.29 -14.18 5.45
C ARG A 23 -7.35 -13.33 6.13
N ASN A 24 -8.09 -12.60 5.31
CA ASN A 24 -8.97 -11.47 5.60
C ASN A 24 -10.18 -11.73 6.54
N TYR A 25 -10.09 -12.64 7.53
CA TYR A 25 -11.24 -13.08 8.33
C TYR A 25 -11.01 -13.23 9.83
N ASN A 26 -9.81 -12.97 10.37
CA ASN A 26 -9.63 -13.01 11.82
C ASN A 26 -8.65 -11.96 12.35
N PRO A 27 -9.14 -10.79 12.82
CA PRO A 27 -8.28 -9.76 13.43
C PRO A 27 -7.59 -10.24 14.71
N ASP A 28 -8.09 -11.29 15.37
CA ASP A 28 -7.48 -11.83 16.60
C ASP A 28 -6.06 -12.38 16.35
N ILE A 29 -5.75 -12.76 15.10
CA ILE A 29 -4.43 -13.25 14.67
C ILE A 29 -3.39 -12.12 14.66
N ALA A 30 -3.83 -10.87 14.53
CA ALA A 30 -2.95 -9.71 14.43
C ALA A 30 -2.27 -9.34 15.75
N GLY A 31 -2.76 -9.87 16.88
CA GLY A 31 -2.37 -9.40 18.20
C GLY A 31 -2.92 -7.99 18.50
N LYS A 32 -2.41 -7.38 19.56
CA LYS A 32 -2.93 -6.08 20.05
C LYS A 32 -2.13 -4.91 19.51
N ASN A 33 -0.82 -5.05 19.30
CA ASN A 33 0.07 -3.97 18.86
C ASN A 33 0.56 -4.25 17.44
N ILE A 34 0.21 -3.38 16.50
CA ILE A 34 0.46 -3.60 15.08
C ILE A 34 1.22 -2.41 14.51
N VAL A 35 2.27 -2.72 13.74
CA VAL A 35 2.97 -1.74 12.92
C VAL A 35 2.62 -1.97 11.46
N ILE A 36 2.22 -0.91 10.75
CA ILE A 36 1.96 -0.95 9.30
C ILE A 36 2.99 -0.06 8.61
N MET A 37 3.75 -0.63 7.68
CA MET A 37 4.71 0.09 6.87
C MET A 37 4.04 0.64 5.62
N GLY A 38 4.06 1.97 5.45
CA GLY A 38 3.43 2.70 4.36
C GLY A 38 2.19 3.48 4.81
N GLY A 39 2.23 4.80 4.64
CA GLY A 39 1.16 5.77 4.91
C GLY A 39 0.38 6.20 3.66
N GLY A 40 0.36 5.36 2.63
CA GLY A 40 -0.56 5.51 1.49
C GLY A 40 -2.00 5.14 1.86
N LEU A 41 -2.91 5.16 0.87
CA LEU A 41 -4.33 4.82 1.07
C LEU A 41 -4.51 3.48 1.79
N VAL A 42 -3.92 2.40 1.22
CA VAL A 42 -4.03 1.04 1.75
C VAL A 42 -3.59 0.95 3.21
N GLY A 43 -2.45 1.55 3.56
CA GLY A 43 -1.91 1.47 4.91
C GLY A 43 -2.74 2.25 5.94
N LEU A 44 -3.25 3.43 5.57
CA LEU A 44 -4.11 4.22 6.45
C LEU A 44 -5.48 3.58 6.64
N GLU A 45 -6.13 3.12 5.57
CA GLU A 45 -7.45 2.48 5.65
C GLU A 45 -7.40 1.18 6.46
N LEU A 46 -6.37 0.36 6.24
CA LEU A 46 -6.15 -0.85 7.05
C LEU A 46 -5.90 -0.49 8.51
N GLY A 47 -5.10 0.55 8.76
CA GLY A 47 -4.86 1.05 10.11
C GLY A 47 -6.13 1.50 10.82
N ILE A 48 -6.99 2.24 10.14
CA ILE A 48 -8.29 2.69 10.67
C ILE A 48 -9.16 1.48 10.98
N PHE A 49 -9.32 0.55 10.04
CA PHE A 49 -10.10 -0.66 10.24
C PHE A 49 -9.64 -1.47 11.46
N LEU A 50 -8.32 -1.67 11.63
CA LEU A 50 -7.78 -2.41 12.76
C LEU A 50 -7.86 -1.62 14.07
N ALA A 51 -7.72 -0.29 14.02
CA ALA A 51 -7.92 0.57 15.18
C ALA A 51 -9.38 0.53 15.69
N GLU A 52 -10.36 0.47 14.79
CA GLU A 52 -11.77 0.25 15.13
C GLU A 52 -12.04 -1.14 15.74
N LYS A 53 -11.16 -2.11 15.49
CA LYS A 53 -11.12 -3.41 16.20
C LYS A 53 -10.30 -3.38 17.50
N GLU A 54 -10.08 -2.18 18.03
CA GLU A 54 -9.34 -1.91 19.26
C GLU A 54 -7.86 -2.31 19.22
N CYS A 55 -7.25 -2.54 18.05
CA CYS A 55 -5.81 -2.73 17.97
C CYS A 55 -5.06 -1.40 18.15
N ASN A 56 -3.86 -1.44 18.71
CA ASN A 56 -2.95 -0.30 18.80
C ASN A 56 -2.12 -0.22 17.53
N ILE A 57 -2.31 0.82 16.74
CA ILE A 57 -1.73 0.92 15.40
C ILE A 57 -0.61 1.97 15.37
N THR A 58 0.50 1.59 14.75
CA THR A 58 1.58 2.52 14.38
C THR A 58 1.82 2.45 12.88
N ILE A 59 1.51 3.52 12.16
CA ILE A 59 1.89 3.68 10.76
C ILE A 59 3.32 4.21 10.71
N VAL A 60 4.17 3.60 9.88
CA VAL A 60 5.53 4.06 9.59
C VAL A 60 5.60 4.48 8.13
N GLU A 61 5.87 5.75 7.87
CA GLU A 61 5.98 6.32 6.53
C GLU A 61 7.34 7.01 6.37
N MET A 62 8.07 6.65 5.31
CA MET A 62 9.40 7.21 5.05
C MET A 62 9.35 8.61 4.45
N ALA A 63 8.27 8.93 3.73
CA ALA A 63 8.03 10.26 3.19
C ALA A 63 7.71 11.27 4.30
N PRO A 64 7.92 12.58 4.06
CA PRO A 64 7.62 13.61 5.07
C PRO A 64 6.14 13.77 5.44
N GLY A 65 5.24 13.12 4.71
CA GLY A 65 3.81 13.13 4.97
C GLY A 65 3.10 11.92 4.38
N THR A 66 1.80 11.86 4.59
CA THR A 66 0.91 10.79 4.12
C THR A 66 -0.15 11.34 3.17
N VAL A 67 -1.01 10.47 2.63
CA VAL A 67 -2.19 10.94 1.87
C VAL A 67 -3.18 11.75 2.72
N ALA A 68 -3.24 11.50 4.04
CA ALA A 68 -4.10 12.25 4.96
C ALA A 68 -3.44 13.53 5.49
N THR A 69 -2.11 13.52 5.60
CA THR A 69 -1.30 14.66 6.06
C THR A 69 -0.17 14.90 5.06
N PRO A 70 -0.49 15.43 3.86
CA PRO A 70 0.54 15.68 2.86
C PRO A 70 1.55 16.69 3.38
N PRO A 71 2.83 16.60 2.97
CA PRO A 71 3.83 17.55 3.38
C PRO A 71 3.49 18.96 2.86
N PRO A 72 3.94 20.02 3.54
CA PRO A 72 3.83 21.38 3.02
C PRO A 72 4.52 21.46 1.65
N VAL A 73 3.85 22.04 0.66
CA VAL A 73 4.49 22.35 -0.62
C VAL A 73 5.25 23.66 -0.45
N GLU A 74 6.58 23.64 -0.62
CA GLU A 74 7.38 24.86 -0.60
C GLU A 74 7.13 25.66 -1.89
N GLY A 75 6.75 26.94 -1.78
CA GLY A 75 6.81 27.90 -2.89
C GLY A 75 5.53 28.64 -3.28
N THR A 76 4.38 28.40 -2.63
CA THR A 76 3.12 29.10 -2.97
C THR A 76 2.51 29.76 -1.74
N SER A 77 2.01 30.99 -1.92
CA SER A 77 1.38 31.74 -0.83
C SER A 77 0.26 30.91 -0.18
N ASN A 78 0.25 30.86 1.15
CA ASN A 78 -0.65 30.09 2.04
C ASN A 78 -2.17 30.33 1.84
N ARG A 79 -2.58 31.06 0.79
CA ARG A 79 -3.96 31.39 0.44
C ARG A 79 -4.50 30.63 -0.78
N MET A 80 -3.65 29.99 -1.58
CA MET A 80 -4.06 29.22 -2.78
C MET A 80 -3.38 27.83 -2.91
N SER A 81 -2.38 27.55 -2.06
CA SER A 81 -1.51 26.37 -2.10
C SER A 81 -2.23 25.01 -1.90
N GLY A 82 -3.43 25.00 -1.33
CA GLY A 82 -4.04 23.74 -0.90
C GLY A 82 -4.63 22.86 -2.01
N ILE A 83 -5.03 23.43 -3.15
CA ILE A 83 -5.77 22.70 -4.20
C ILE A 83 -4.99 22.63 -5.51
N MET A 84 -4.25 23.70 -5.87
CA MET A 84 -3.53 23.75 -7.15
C MET A 84 -2.16 23.07 -7.16
N ASP A 85 -1.54 22.88 -5.99
CA ASP A 85 -0.24 22.20 -5.86
C ASP A 85 -0.38 20.68 -5.66
N ILE A 86 -1.62 20.19 -5.68
CA ILE A 86 -1.93 18.78 -5.56
C ILE A 86 -1.71 18.12 -6.94
N PRO A 87 -0.85 17.09 -7.05
CA PRO A 87 -0.67 16.37 -8.30
C PRO A 87 -2.00 15.86 -8.86
N LEU A 88 -2.20 15.99 -10.17
CA LEU A 88 -3.37 15.43 -10.85
C LEU A 88 -3.46 13.93 -10.55
N GLY A 89 -4.60 13.47 -10.04
CA GLY A 89 -4.80 12.08 -9.60
C GLY A 89 -4.55 11.84 -8.10
N PHE A 90 -4.16 12.86 -7.32
CA PHE A 90 -4.11 12.72 -5.86
C PHE A 90 -5.54 12.61 -5.27
N PRO A 91 -5.79 11.66 -4.36
CA PRO A 91 -7.12 11.41 -3.82
C PRO A 91 -7.49 12.41 -2.70
N LEU A 92 -7.59 13.69 -3.04
CA LEU A 92 -7.76 14.80 -2.09
C LEU A 92 -8.91 14.60 -1.11
N VAL A 93 -10.12 14.37 -1.62
CA VAL A 93 -11.33 14.25 -0.79
C VAL A 93 -11.19 13.08 0.18
N HIS A 94 -10.61 11.97 -0.28
CA HIS A 94 -10.37 10.79 0.54
C HIS A 94 -9.30 11.05 1.61
N GLY A 95 -8.21 11.72 1.25
CA GLY A 95 -7.19 12.15 2.21
C GLY A 95 -7.77 13.04 3.32
N VAL A 96 -8.66 13.97 2.99
CA VAL A 96 -9.37 14.81 3.98
C VAL A 96 -10.26 13.96 4.90
N ALA A 97 -11.00 13.00 4.35
CA ALA A 97 -11.83 12.09 5.14
C ALA A 97 -10.99 11.24 6.11
N LEU A 98 -9.90 10.65 5.61
CA LEU A 98 -8.95 9.88 6.43
C LEU A 98 -8.35 10.75 7.54
N LYS A 99 -7.96 11.99 7.23
CA LYS A 99 -7.44 12.94 8.22
C LYS A 99 -8.43 13.19 9.35
N GLU A 100 -9.71 13.33 9.03
CA GLU A 100 -10.75 13.53 10.05
C GLU A 100 -10.95 12.27 10.89
N GLN A 101 -11.03 11.10 10.26
CA GLN A 101 -11.14 9.82 10.98
C GLN A 101 -9.94 9.55 11.90
N LEU A 102 -8.72 9.91 11.49
CA LEU A 102 -7.53 9.75 12.32
C LEU A 102 -7.62 10.55 13.64
N LYS A 103 -8.32 11.69 13.67
CA LYS A 103 -8.50 12.48 14.91
C LYS A 103 -9.35 11.77 15.95
N SER A 104 -10.29 10.92 15.52
CA SER A 104 -11.15 10.17 16.44
C SER A 104 -10.50 8.90 17.00
N LEU A 105 -9.34 8.49 16.46
CA LEU A 105 -8.69 7.22 16.80
C LEU A 105 -7.44 7.47 17.66
N SER A 106 -7.63 7.52 18.98
CA SER A 106 -6.53 7.74 19.94
C SER A 106 -5.53 6.58 20.01
N ASN A 107 -5.92 5.39 19.57
CA ASN A 107 -5.11 4.17 19.50
C ASN A 107 -4.35 4.02 18.18
N MET A 108 -4.37 5.02 17.31
CA MET A 108 -3.64 5.03 16.05
C MET A 108 -2.66 6.21 16.00
N LYS A 109 -1.40 5.94 15.67
CA LYS A 109 -0.37 6.97 15.48
C LYS A 109 0.32 6.83 14.13
N VAL A 110 0.75 7.95 13.56
CA VAL A 110 1.48 8.00 12.29
C VAL A 110 2.86 8.60 12.53
N CYS A 111 3.90 7.87 12.13
CA CYS A 111 5.29 8.29 12.15
C CYS A 111 5.75 8.55 10.71
N ALA A 112 5.62 9.79 10.26
CA ALA A 112 6.19 10.25 8.98
C ALA A 112 7.70 10.53 9.11
N SER A 113 8.39 10.75 7.99
CA SER A 113 9.86 10.91 7.93
C SER A 113 10.61 9.80 8.68
N THR A 114 10.03 8.60 8.73
CA THR A 114 10.51 7.48 9.54
C THR A 114 10.72 6.28 8.65
N LYS A 115 11.98 5.88 8.48
CA LYS A 115 12.35 4.75 7.63
C LYS A 115 12.28 3.45 8.41
N ALA A 116 11.57 2.46 7.87
CA ALA A 116 11.66 1.07 8.34
C ALA A 116 13.01 0.47 7.91
N VAL A 117 13.77 -0.09 8.85
CA VAL A 117 15.12 -0.61 8.61
C VAL A 117 15.13 -2.14 8.62
N GLU A 118 14.59 -2.75 9.67
CA GLU A 118 14.69 -4.20 9.87
C GLU A 118 13.54 -4.70 10.74
N VAL A 119 12.99 -5.85 10.37
CA VAL A 119 12.03 -6.60 11.19
C VAL A 119 12.80 -7.56 12.09
N ILE A 120 12.55 -7.46 13.39
CA ILE A 120 13.13 -8.32 14.43
C ILE A 120 12.01 -9.00 15.22
N ASP A 121 12.36 -10.00 16.04
CA ASP A 121 11.38 -10.76 16.85
C ASP A 121 10.54 -9.86 17.78
N GLU A 122 11.11 -8.75 18.26
CA GLU A 122 10.46 -7.82 19.19
C GLU A 122 9.61 -6.73 18.49
N GLY A 123 9.72 -6.59 17.17
CA GLY A 123 9.02 -5.54 16.41
C GLY A 123 9.83 -4.99 15.23
N LEU A 124 9.71 -3.68 14.97
CA LEU A 124 10.33 -3.01 13.82
C LEU A 124 11.40 -2.02 14.26
N ILE A 125 12.62 -2.17 13.74
CA ILE A 125 13.66 -1.14 13.84
C ILE A 125 13.36 -0.05 12.82
N VAL A 126 13.28 1.20 13.30
CA VAL A 126 13.08 2.39 12.48
C VAL A 126 14.20 3.39 12.67
N GLU A 127 14.39 4.25 11.68
CA GLU A 127 15.37 5.32 11.67
C GLU A 127 14.70 6.64 11.24
N ASP A 128 14.86 7.68 12.04
CA ASP A 128 14.49 9.05 11.69
C ASP A 128 15.59 10.04 12.12
N VAL A 129 15.28 11.34 12.14
CA VAL A 129 16.21 12.41 12.52
C VAL A 129 16.79 12.25 13.94
N ASN A 130 16.12 11.50 14.82
CA ASN A 130 16.58 11.22 16.18
C ASN A 130 17.43 9.94 16.27
N GLY A 131 17.69 9.28 15.14
CA GLY A 131 18.44 8.04 15.05
C GLY A 131 17.57 6.79 15.05
N LYS A 132 18.21 5.65 15.35
CA LYS A 132 17.56 4.33 15.31
C LYS A 132 16.84 4.01 16.62
N ARG A 133 15.63 3.48 16.54
CA ARG A 133 14.86 2.95 17.68
C ARG A 133 14.01 1.75 17.28
N THR A 134 13.56 0.98 18.27
CA THR A 134 12.64 -0.14 18.06
C THR A 134 11.20 0.26 18.38
N ILE A 135 10.28 -0.04 17.48
CA ILE A 135 8.83 0.00 17.73
C ILE A 135 8.37 -1.42 17.98
N LYS A 136 7.96 -1.71 19.22
CA LYS A 136 7.45 -3.04 19.60
C LYS A 136 6.10 -3.30 18.95
N ALA A 137 5.92 -4.50 18.40
CA ALA A 137 4.68 -4.92 17.77
C ALA A 137 4.55 -6.45 17.80
N ASP A 138 3.32 -6.93 17.93
CA ASP A 138 2.97 -8.34 17.78
C ASP A 138 2.94 -8.73 16.29
N THR A 139 2.56 -7.77 15.44
CA THR A 139 2.44 -7.94 13.99
C THR A 139 3.03 -6.75 13.24
N ILE A 140 3.71 -7.04 12.13
CA ILE A 140 4.17 -6.04 11.16
C ILE A 140 3.53 -6.31 9.81
N ILE A 141 2.83 -5.32 9.28
CA ILE A 141 2.11 -5.38 8.00
C ILE A 141 2.82 -4.52 6.95
N TYR A 142 2.89 -5.02 5.73
CA TYR A 142 3.60 -4.40 4.62
C TYR A 142 2.57 -3.77 3.67
N ALA A 143 2.49 -2.44 3.66
CA ALA A 143 1.64 -1.66 2.77
C ALA A 143 2.50 -0.69 1.91
N ILE A 144 3.63 -1.19 1.42
CA ILE A 144 4.70 -0.41 0.78
C ILE A 144 4.60 -0.39 -0.77
N GLY A 145 3.38 -0.54 -1.30
CA GLY A 145 3.12 -0.59 -2.74
C GLY A 145 2.97 -2.00 -3.30
N GLN A 146 2.79 -2.08 -4.61
CA GLN A 146 2.45 -3.30 -5.33
C GLN A 146 3.45 -3.55 -6.46
N LYS A 147 3.70 -4.82 -6.78
CA LYS A 147 4.51 -5.24 -7.92
C LYS A 147 3.59 -5.82 -9.01
N PRO A 148 3.71 -5.37 -10.27
CA PRO A 148 2.89 -5.94 -11.34
C PRO A 148 3.27 -7.39 -11.63
N LEU A 149 2.27 -8.17 -12.05
CA LEU A 149 2.39 -9.57 -12.48
C LEU A 149 2.45 -9.66 -14.01
N ARG A 150 3.38 -8.91 -14.62
CA ARG A 150 3.51 -8.80 -16.08
C ARG A 150 3.84 -10.11 -16.75
N GLU A 151 4.78 -10.86 -16.18
CA GLU A 151 5.27 -12.11 -16.77
C GLU A 151 4.19 -13.18 -16.74
N GLU A 152 3.36 -13.18 -15.71
CA GLU A 152 2.28 -14.15 -15.55
C GLU A 152 1.08 -13.81 -16.41
N ALA A 153 0.80 -12.53 -16.61
CA ALA A 153 -0.11 -12.10 -17.66
C ALA A 153 0.44 -12.50 -19.04
N LEU A 154 1.73 -12.22 -19.31
CA LEU A 154 2.38 -12.53 -20.58
C LEU A 154 2.40 -14.03 -20.88
N ALA A 155 2.49 -14.90 -19.88
CA ALA A 155 2.42 -16.35 -20.06
C ALA A 155 1.10 -16.83 -20.71
N LEU A 156 0.06 -15.99 -20.75
CA LEU A 156 -1.22 -16.26 -21.41
C LEU A 156 -1.27 -15.71 -22.85
N SER A 157 -0.20 -15.10 -23.36
CA SER A 157 -0.20 -14.45 -24.69
C SER A 157 -0.55 -15.40 -25.83
N ASP A 158 -0.18 -16.67 -25.68
CA ASP A 158 -0.34 -17.68 -26.72
C ASP A 158 -1.68 -18.43 -26.60
N CYS A 159 -2.56 -18.03 -25.68
CA CYS A 159 -3.88 -18.66 -25.50
C CYS A 159 -4.94 -18.17 -26.51
N ALA A 160 -4.68 -17.10 -27.25
CA ALA A 160 -5.61 -16.53 -28.23
C ALA A 160 -4.86 -15.81 -29.38
N PRO A 161 -5.49 -15.62 -30.56
CA PRO A 161 -4.89 -14.84 -31.65
C PRO A 161 -4.63 -13.37 -31.29
N GLU A 162 -5.42 -12.80 -30.38
CA GLU A 162 -5.28 -11.44 -29.86
C GLU A 162 -5.12 -11.49 -28.34
N PHE A 163 -4.17 -10.72 -27.80
CA PHE A 163 -3.89 -10.66 -26.37
C PHE A 163 -3.53 -9.24 -25.94
N TYR A 164 -4.15 -8.79 -24.85
CA TYR A 164 -3.96 -7.46 -24.28
C TYR A 164 -3.79 -7.56 -22.77
N GLN A 165 -2.76 -6.92 -22.23
CA GLN A 165 -2.61 -6.75 -20.78
C GLN A 165 -3.29 -5.44 -20.37
N VAL A 166 -4.13 -5.49 -19.34
CA VAL A 166 -4.87 -4.32 -18.83
C VAL A 166 -4.78 -4.23 -17.31
N GLY A 167 -4.87 -3.00 -16.78
CA GLY A 167 -4.81 -2.72 -15.35
C GLY A 167 -3.48 -3.05 -14.67
N ASP A 168 -3.56 -3.41 -13.39
CA ASP A 168 -2.41 -3.49 -12.49
C ASP A 168 -1.38 -4.56 -12.85
N CYS A 169 -1.76 -5.55 -13.66
CA CYS A 169 -0.80 -6.52 -14.19
C CYS A 169 0.26 -5.83 -15.08
N VAL A 170 -0.06 -4.67 -15.65
CA VAL A 170 0.87 -3.82 -16.40
C VAL A 170 1.56 -2.84 -15.46
N ILE A 171 0.83 -1.90 -14.87
CA ILE A 171 1.38 -0.92 -13.93
C ILE A 171 0.35 -0.79 -12.80
N PRO A 172 0.69 -1.15 -11.55
CA PRO A 172 -0.24 -1.01 -10.44
C PRO A 172 -0.54 0.47 -10.22
N LYS A 173 -1.82 0.83 -10.26
CA LYS A 173 -2.31 2.20 -10.00
C LYS A 173 -3.55 2.12 -9.11
N ASP A 174 -4.64 2.76 -9.53
CA ASP A 174 -5.92 2.77 -8.86
C ASP A 174 -7.01 2.12 -9.73
N ILE A 175 -8.20 1.98 -9.16
CA ILE A 175 -9.36 1.37 -9.82
C ILE A 175 -9.78 2.17 -11.08
N TYR A 176 -9.57 3.48 -11.08
CA TYR A 176 -9.91 4.32 -12.23
C TYR A 176 -9.01 3.96 -13.43
N GLU A 177 -7.72 3.80 -13.21
CA GLU A 177 -6.77 3.40 -14.25
C GLU A 177 -6.98 1.95 -14.72
N ALA A 178 -7.28 1.03 -13.78
CA ALA A 178 -7.59 -0.35 -14.13
C ALA A 178 -8.83 -0.44 -15.05
N THR A 179 -9.89 0.30 -14.73
CA THR A 179 -11.12 0.32 -15.55
C THR A 179 -10.93 1.08 -16.86
N SER A 180 -10.19 2.19 -16.85
CA SER A 180 -9.94 3.01 -18.03
C SER A 180 -9.08 2.31 -19.08
N THR A 181 -8.06 1.55 -18.67
CA THR A 181 -7.22 0.76 -19.59
C THR A 181 -8.00 -0.40 -20.19
N ALA A 182 -8.87 -1.05 -19.41
CA ALA A 182 -9.77 -2.08 -19.92
C ALA A 182 -10.76 -1.53 -20.95
N TYR A 183 -11.36 -0.35 -20.69
CA TYR A 183 -12.24 0.32 -21.65
C TYR A 183 -11.54 0.64 -22.97
N GLN A 184 -10.32 1.21 -22.90
CA GLN A 184 -9.52 1.52 -24.08
C GLN A 184 -9.19 0.27 -24.89
N ALA A 185 -8.75 -0.81 -24.24
CA ALA A 185 -8.51 -2.07 -24.93
C ALA A 185 -9.80 -2.59 -25.62
N ALA A 186 -10.94 -2.52 -24.94
CA ALA A 186 -12.21 -3.02 -25.48
C ALA A 186 -12.69 -2.28 -26.73
N ILE A 187 -12.45 -0.96 -26.85
CA ILE A 187 -12.88 -0.19 -28.03
C ILE A 187 -11.98 -0.39 -29.25
N ASP A 188 -10.76 -0.89 -29.04
CA ASP A 188 -9.78 -1.14 -30.10
C ASP A 188 -9.89 -2.56 -30.67
N ILE A 189 -10.48 -3.51 -29.94
CA ILE A 189 -10.73 -4.88 -30.43
C ILE A 189 -11.55 -4.84 -31.72
N GLY A 190 -11.08 -5.56 -32.74
CA GLY A 190 -11.77 -5.68 -34.03
C GLY A 190 -11.67 -4.45 -34.94
N ARG A 191 -10.90 -3.42 -34.57
CA ARG A 191 -10.58 -2.27 -35.42
C ARG A 191 -9.29 -2.53 -36.18
N PHE A 192 -9.42 -3.04 -37.40
CA PHE A 192 -8.35 -3.22 -38.37
C PHE A 192 -8.70 -2.52 -39.69
#